data_AF-A0A949UGS2-F1
#
_entry.id   AF-A0A949UGS2-F1
#
_cell.length_a   1.000
_cell.length_b   1.000
_cell.length_c   1.000
_cell.angle_alpha   90.00
_cell.angle_beta   90.00
_cell.angle_gamma   90.00
#
_symmetry.space_group_name_H-M   'P 1'
#
loop_
_entity.id
_entity.type
_entity.pdbx_description
1 polymer ?
#
loop_
_entity_poly.entity_id
_entity_poly.type
_entity_poly.pdbx_seq_one_letter_code
_entity_poly.pdbx_strand_id
1 'polypeptide(L)'
;MRFHRYGLVALWVSAGMIGAADQPKLTPTQQEVISAHEARTAASNKRDQAAYSRYVADDCIFSTDNGTVATKAQVMAHVGKLPTEYDRSTKPREYLVHVYGDTAVLNLRYTTHEQFTDSDIVSEMRMTETYVKKDGSWILIARQWAKIPTSFRKPVTTDTGIYKDYVGQYEWRPLDDVETISLKDGKLWTQSGDDAPEEFLPLGNDTFFLRTELGTNKFLRDAHGHVTGYTYQDADGQEVHVKKIN
;
A
#
# COMPACT_ATOMS: atom_id res chain seq x y z
N MET A 1 -8.86 -31.24 -25.24
CA MET A 1 -9.30 -29.87 -24.92
C MET A 1 -8.10 -28.95 -25.06
N ARG A 2 -8.20 -27.94 -25.93
CA ARG A 2 -7.10 -27.05 -26.33
C ARG A 2 -6.83 -26.02 -25.23
N PHE A 3 -5.62 -26.02 -24.69
CA PHE A 3 -5.08 -24.92 -23.90
C PHE A 3 -4.93 -23.69 -24.81
N HIS A 4 -5.73 -22.65 -24.55
CA HIS A 4 -5.52 -21.35 -25.18
C HIS A 4 -4.37 -20.66 -24.45
N ARG A 5 -3.22 -20.61 -25.15
CA ARG A 5 -2.14 -19.66 -24.86
C ARG A 5 -2.70 -18.26 -25.09
N TYR A 6 -3.07 -17.55 -24.04
CA TYR A 6 -3.17 -16.10 -24.12
C TYR A 6 -1.74 -15.58 -24.12
N GLY A 7 -1.25 -15.23 -25.31
CA GLY A 7 -0.07 -14.38 -25.45
C GLY A 7 -0.40 -13.04 -24.81
N LEU A 8 0.04 -12.83 -23.58
CA LEU A 8 0.23 -11.51 -23.03
C LEU A 8 1.33 -10.87 -23.86
N VAL A 9 0.95 -9.86 -24.66
CA VAL A 9 1.90 -8.85 -25.11
C VAL A 9 2.41 -8.18 -23.84
N ALA A 10 3.55 -8.65 -23.33
CA ALA A 10 4.31 -7.94 -22.34
C ALA A 10 4.72 -6.61 -22.98
N LEU A 11 4.01 -5.54 -22.63
CA LEU A 11 4.50 -4.19 -22.86
C LEU A 11 5.72 -4.04 -21.94
N TRP A 12 6.89 -4.13 -22.54
CA TRP A 12 8.17 -3.83 -21.93
C TRP A 12 8.13 -2.38 -21.41
N VAL A 13 7.84 -2.19 -20.13
CA VAL A 13 8.31 -0.99 -19.44
C VAL A 13 9.73 -1.32 -19.01
N SER A 14 10.66 -1.15 -19.95
CA SER A 14 12.06 -0.99 -19.59
C SER A 14 12.13 0.07 -18.49
N ALA A 15 12.75 -0.28 -17.35
CA ALA A 15 13.15 0.65 -16.32
C ALA A 15 14.25 1.59 -16.88
N GLY A 16 13.87 2.42 -17.85
CA GLY A 16 14.53 3.67 -18.09
C GLY A 16 14.33 4.52 -16.85
N MET A 17 15.39 5.24 -16.47
CA MET A 17 15.39 6.24 -15.41
C MET A 17 14.00 6.88 -15.28
N ILE A 18 13.36 6.72 -14.12
CA ILE A 18 12.28 7.62 -13.72
C ILE A 18 12.97 8.95 -13.39
N GLY A 19 13.47 9.63 -14.43
CA GLY A 19 13.34 11.07 -14.48
C GLY A 19 11.84 11.31 -14.33
N ALA A 20 11.45 12.23 -13.45
CA ALA A 20 10.05 12.57 -13.19
C ALA A 20 9.30 12.61 -14.53
N ALA A 21 8.56 11.54 -14.84
CA ALA A 21 7.71 11.54 -16.01
C ALA A 21 6.69 12.62 -15.69
N ASP A 22 6.72 13.72 -16.46
CA ASP A 22 5.79 14.82 -16.29
C ASP A 22 4.39 14.23 -16.22
N GLN A 23 3.76 14.32 -15.04
CA GLN A 23 2.38 13.88 -14.91
C GLN A 23 1.58 14.62 -15.98
N PRO A 24 0.77 13.92 -16.78
CA PRO A 24 -0.01 14.56 -17.83
C PRO A 24 -0.79 15.72 -17.22
N LYS A 25 -0.72 16.90 -17.86
CA LYS A 25 -1.39 18.10 -17.37
C LYS A 25 -2.88 17.79 -17.20
N LEU A 26 -3.38 18.02 -15.99
CA LEU A 26 -4.79 17.83 -15.66
C LEU A 26 -5.67 18.78 -16.48
N THR A 27 -6.78 18.28 -16.99
CA THR A 27 -7.83 19.10 -17.61
C THR A 27 -8.49 19.99 -16.55
N PRO A 28 -9.15 21.09 -16.96
CA PRO A 28 -9.90 21.93 -16.03
C PRO A 28 -10.91 21.15 -15.18
N THR A 29 -11.64 20.20 -15.78
CA THR A 29 -12.62 19.39 -15.05
C THR A 29 -11.97 18.42 -14.06
N GLN A 30 -10.83 17.80 -14.39
CA GLN A 30 -10.08 17.00 -13.42
C GLN A 30 -9.58 17.86 -12.25
N GLN A 31 -9.17 19.10 -12.52
CA GLN A 31 -8.76 20.05 -11.48
C GLN A 31 -9.93 20.51 -10.60
N GLU A 32 -11.15 20.63 -11.14
CA GLU A 32 -12.36 20.86 -10.34
C GLU A 32 -12.61 19.73 -9.33
N VAL A 33 -12.43 18.48 -9.74
CA VAL A 33 -12.61 17.30 -8.86
C VAL A 33 -11.57 17.32 -7.73
N ILE A 34 -10.30 17.58 -8.05
CA ILE A 34 -9.24 17.71 -7.03
C ILE A 34 -9.54 18.89 -6.09
N SER A 35 -9.99 20.03 -6.61
CA SER A 35 -10.37 21.18 -5.79
C SER A 35 -11.51 20.84 -4.81
N ALA A 36 -12.49 20.03 -5.25
CA ALA A 36 -13.57 19.56 -4.39
C ALA A 36 -13.06 18.61 -3.28
N HIS A 37 -12.13 17.70 -3.61
CA HIS A 37 -11.42 16.89 -2.61
C HIS A 37 -10.71 17.78 -1.58
N GLU A 38 -9.90 18.73 -2.03
CA GLU A 38 -9.11 19.60 -1.16
C GLU A 38 -9.99 20.45 -0.24
N ALA A 39 -11.07 21.03 -0.78
CA ALA A 39 -12.03 21.81 0.00
C ALA A 39 -12.73 20.96 1.08
N ARG A 40 -13.16 19.76 0.72
CA ARG A 40 -13.77 18.81 1.67
C ARG A 40 -12.77 18.39 2.76
N THR A 41 -11.54 18.04 2.38
CA THR A 41 -10.48 17.64 3.33
C THR A 41 -10.10 18.81 4.25
N ALA A 42 -10.03 20.04 3.73
CA ALA A 42 -9.80 21.23 4.54
C ALA A 42 -10.93 21.48 5.55
N ALA A 43 -12.20 21.28 5.17
CA ALA A 43 -13.33 21.36 6.08
C ALA A 43 -13.25 20.28 7.19
N SER A 44 -12.90 19.04 6.82
CA SER A 44 -12.69 17.93 7.75
C SER A 44 -11.59 18.22 8.77
N ASN A 45 -10.45 18.76 8.32
CA ASN A 45 -9.32 19.10 9.19
C ASN A 45 -9.65 20.23 10.17
N LYS A 46 -10.54 21.15 9.77
CA LYS A 46 -11.06 22.22 10.65
C LYS A 46 -12.23 21.78 11.53
N ARG A 47 -12.67 20.51 11.41
CA ARG A 47 -13.88 19.98 12.05
C ARG A 47 -15.16 20.78 11.72
N ASP A 48 -15.17 21.45 10.56
CA ASP A 48 -16.31 22.24 10.08
C ASP A 48 -17.33 21.33 9.38
N GLN A 49 -18.30 20.85 10.16
CA GLN A 49 -19.30 19.91 9.67
C GLN A 49 -20.23 20.53 8.61
N ALA A 50 -20.52 21.83 8.73
CA ALA A 50 -21.40 22.52 7.81
C ALA A 50 -20.73 22.68 6.44
N ALA A 51 -19.46 23.08 6.41
CA ALA A 51 -18.68 23.15 5.17
C ALA A 51 -18.47 21.76 4.57
N TYR A 52 -18.10 20.76 5.38
CA TYR A 52 -17.92 19.38 4.92
C TYR A 52 -19.18 18.82 4.25
N SER A 53 -20.35 19.08 4.84
CA SER A 53 -21.63 18.58 4.34
C SER A 53 -22.02 19.10 2.97
N ARG A 54 -21.42 20.20 2.50
CA ARG A 54 -21.65 20.73 1.14
C ARG A 54 -20.95 19.93 0.05
N TYR A 55 -19.96 19.11 0.41
CA TYR A 55 -19.15 18.33 -0.54
C TYR A 55 -19.44 16.83 -0.49
N VAL A 56 -20.39 16.39 0.35
CA VAL A 56 -20.66 14.97 0.60
C VAL A 56 -22.15 14.73 0.58
N ALA A 57 -22.60 13.82 -0.28
CA ALA A 57 -24.00 13.42 -0.37
C ALA A 57 -24.45 12.73 0.91
N ASP A 58 -25.73 12.85 1.26
CA ASP A 58 -26.27 12.24 2.48
C ASP A 58 -26.28 10.71 2.43
N ASP A 59 -26.38 10.16 1.23
CA ASP A 59 -26.29 8.73 0.90
C ASP A 59 -24.87 8.26 0.56
N CYS A 60 -23.84 9.07 0.82
CA CYS A 60 -22.47 8.71 0.52
C CYS A 60 -22.04 7.43 1.25
N ILE A 61 -21.49 6.48 0.50
CA ILE A 61 -20.97 5.22 1.03
C ILE A 61 -19.53 5.41 1.48
N PHE A 62 -19.23 5.10 2.74
CA PHE A 62 -17.86 5.10 3.25
C PHE A 62 -17.44 3.68 3.60
N SER A 63 -16.47 3.14 2.88
CA SER A 63 -15.79 1.89 3.25
C SER A 63 -14.50 2.23 4.00
N THR A 64 -14.45 1.88 5.29
CA THR A 64 -13.29 2.12 6.16
C THR A 64 -12.15 1.14 5.86
N ASP A 65 -10.98 1.40 6.43
CA ASP A 65 -9.77 0.57 6.28
C ASP A 65 -9.89 -0.83 6.89
N ASN A 66 -10.82 -1.04 7.83
CA ASN A 66 -11.18 -2.35 8.38
C ASN A 66 -12.39 -3.01 7.70
N GLY A 67 -12.85 -2.47 6.56
CA GLY A 67 -13.91 -3.07 5.74
C GLY A 67 -15.34 -2.81 6.22
N THR A 68 -15.55 -1.97 7.24
CA THR A 68 -16.91 -1.57 7.66
C THR A 68 -17.50 -0.53 6.71
N VAL A 69 -18.81 -0.60 6.48
CA VAL A 69 -19.54 0.43 5.73
C VAL A 69 -20.18 1.40 6.72
N ALA A 70 -19.87 2.68 6.56
CA ALA A 70 -20.34 3.76 7.41
C ALA A 70 -21.14 4.80 6.62
N THR A 71 -22.08 5.42 7.32
CA THR A 71 -22.85 6.59 6.87
C THR A 71 -22.06 7.88 7.08
N LYS A 72 -22.44 8.93 6.36
CA LYS A 72 -21.93 10.31 6.58
C LYS A 72 -22.00 10.72 8.06
N ALA A 73 -23.12 10.46 8.72
CA ALA A 73 -23.30 10.81 10.14
C ALA A 73 -22.30 10.09 11.05
N GLN A 74 -22.05 8.81 10.83
CA GLN A 74 -21.08 8.03 11.62
C GLN A 74 -19.64 8.53 11.41
N VAL A 75 -19.25 8.82 10.17
CA VAL A 75 -17.92 9.39 9.85
C VAL A 75 -17.74 10.74 10.55
N MET A 76 -18.73 11.64 10.46
CA MET A 76 -18.65 12.96 11.08
C MET A 76 -18.61 12.90 12.61
N ALA A 77 -19.35 11.97 13.21
CA ALA A 77 -19.31 11.74 14.65
C ALA A 77 -17.95 11.19 15.12
N HIS A 78 -17.24 10.43 14.29
CA HIS A 78 -15.90 9.94 14.60
C HIS A 78 -14.85 11.06 14.48
N VAL A 79 -14.81 11.75 13.34
CA VAL A 79 -13.86 12.84 13.06
C VAL A 79 -13.97 13.95 14.11
N GLY A 80 -15.19 14.29 14.56
CA GLY A 80 -15.42 15.33 15.55
C GLY A 80 -14.91 15.03 16.97
N LYS A 81 -14.54 13.79 17.29
CA LYS A 81 -14.10 13.41 18.65
C LYS A 81 -12.61 13.57 18.89
N LEU A 82 -11.79 13.44 17.85
CA LEU A 82 -10.34 13.46 17.97
C LEU A 82 -9.80 14.89 17.84
N PRO A 83 -9.02 15.37 18.83
CA PRO A 83 -8.26 16.61 18.70
C PRO A 83 -7.43 16.64 17.41
N THR A 84 -7.36 17.81 16.78
CA THR A 84 -6.70 17.97 15.47
C THR A 84 -5.20 17.70 15.50
N GLU A 85 -4.58 17.81 16.67
CA GLU A 85 -3.17 17.53 16.92
C GLU A 85 -2.85 16.03 16.89
N TYR A 86 -3.84 15.16 17.07
CA TYR A 86 -3.63 13.72 17.12
C TYR A 86 -3.73 13.03 15.76
N ASP A 87 -4.34 13.68 14.78
CA ASP A 87 -4.54 13.11 13.44
C ASP A 87 -4.09 14.11 12.38
N ARG A 88 -2.97 13.80 11.74
CA ARG A 88 -2.36 14.64 10.70
C ARG A 88 -2.19 13.81 9.43
N SER A 89 -2.45 14.45 8.30
CA SER A 89 -2.20 13.86 6.98
C SER A 89 -1.26 14.75 6.18
N THR A 90 -0.37 14.12 5.42
CA THR A 90 0.42 14.84 4.41
C THR A 90 -0.47 15.36 3.30
N LYS A 91 0.04 16.30 2.50
CA LYS A 91 -0.60 16.62 1.21
C LYS A 91 -0.69 15.33 0.38
N PRO A 92 -1.84 15.06 -0.27
CA PRO A 92 -1.93 13.91 -1.15
C PRO A 92 -1.01 14.03 -2.37
N ARG A 93 -0.70 12.87 -2.95
CA ARG A 93 0.18 12.70 -4.10
C ARG A 93 -0.36 11.59 -5.00
N GLU A 94 0.22 11.46 -6.20
CA GLU A 94 -0.22 10.48 -7.22
C GLU A 94 -1.72 10.60 -7.54
N TYR A 95 -2.21 11.83 -7.76
CA TYR A 95 -3.59 12.01 -8.21
C TYR A 95 -3.80 11.33 -9.57
N LEU A 96 -4.77 10.41 -9.62
CA LEU A 96 -5.28 9.80 -10.84
C LEU A 96 -6.78 10.10 -10.93
N VAL A 97 -7.18 10.86 -11.94
CA VAL A 97 -8.57 11.33 -12.09
C VAL A 97 -9.13 10.88 -13.43
N HIS A 98 -10.26 10.18 -13.38
CA HIS A 98 -11.06 9.85 -14.55
C HIS A 98 -12.42 10.53 -14.47
N VAL A 99 -12.84 11.18 -15.56
CA VAL A 99 -14.13 11.88 -15.65
C VAL A 99 -14.97 11.21 -16.72
N TYR A 100 -16.23 10.94 -16.38
CA TYR A 100 -17.23 10.27 -17.19
C TYR A 100 -18.51 11.12 -17.18
N GLY A 101 -18.56 12.16 -18.02
CA GLY A 101 -19.65 13.14 -17.99
C GLY A 101 -19.75 13.82 -16.62
N ASP A 102 -20.89 13.65 -15.96
CA ASP A 102 -21.15 14.20 -14.61
C ASP A 102 -20.69 13.29 -13.48
N THR A 103 -19.91 12.24 -13.76
CA THR A 103 -19.29 11.38 -12.74
C THR A 103 -17.78 11.48 -12.80
N ALA A 104 -17.10 11.40 -11.66
CA ALA A 104 -15.65 11.33 -11.61
C ALA A 104 -15.15 10.31 -10.59
N VAL A 105 -14.03 9.67 -10.89
CA VAL A 105 -13.29 8.80 -9.98
C VAL A 105 -11.93 9.44 -9.74
N LEU A 106 -11.62 9.66 -8.47
CA LEU A 106 -10.34 10.17 -8.00
C LEU A 106 -9.65 9.08 -7.19
N ASN A 107 -8.41 8.76 -7.54
CA ASN A 107 -7.52 7.94 -6.73
C ASN A 107 -6.30 8.77 -6.30
N LEU A 108 -5.84 8.58 -5.06
CA LEU A 108 -4.73 9.33 -4.48
C LEU A 108 -4.02 8.53 -3.39
N ARG A 109 -2.78 8.92 -3.09
CA ARG A 109 -2.04 8.48 -1.89
C ARG A 109 -1.83 9.62 -0.94
N TYR A 110 -1.69 9.28 0.34
CA TYR A 110 -1.29 10.19 1.39
C TYR A 110 -0.71 9.38 2.54
N THR A 111 0.03 10.04 3.41
CA THR A 111 0.58 9.45 4.63
C THR A 111 -0.17 10.04 5.81
N THR A 112 -0.63 9.19 6.73
CA THR A 112 -1.23 9.61 8.00
C THR A 112 -0.25 9.44 9.14
N HIS A 113 -0.36 10.34 10.11
CA HIS A 113 0.36 10.36 11.36
C HIS A 113 -0.67 10.44 12.48
N GLU A 114 -0.73 9.40 13.30
CA GLU A 114 -1.60 9.34 14.46
C GLU A 114 -0.76 9.33 15.74
N GLN A 115 -0.92 10.36 16.57
CA GLN A 115 -0.16 10.50 17.81
C GLN A 115 -0.82 9.69 18.93
N PHE A 116 -0.08 8.72 19.48
CA PHE A 116 -0.45 7.95 20.66
C PHE A 116 0.61 8.12 21.73
N THR A 117 0.30 8.75 22.86
CA THR A 117 1.26 8.93 23.97
C THR A 117 2.62 9.43 23.46
N ASP A 118 3.69 8.64 23.56
CA ASP A 118 5.06 8.94 23.11
C ASP A 118 5.38 8.48 21.67
N SER A 119 4.39 7.95 20.95
CA SER A 119 4.56 7.27 19.66
C SER A 119 3.77 7.97 18.55
N ASP A 120 4.39 8.08 17.37
CA ASP A 120 3.75 8.58 16.14
C ASP A 120 3.54 7.39 15.20
N ILE A 121 2.28 6.99 15.02
CA ILE A 121 1.91 5.88 14.16
C ILE A 121 1.77 6.39 12.73
N VAL A 122 2.67 5.92 11.87
CA VAL A 122 2.69 6.28 10.45
C VAL A 122 1.95 5.22 9.66
N SER A 123 1.11 5.63 8.71
CA SER A 123 0.49 4.71 7.75
C SER A 123 0.49 5.30 6.34
N GLU A 124 0.90 4.49 5.38
CA GLU A 124 0.75 4.79 3.97
C GLU A 124 -0.65 4.41 3.51
N MET A 125 -1.38 5.34 2.90
CA MET A 125 -2.78 5.16 2.55
C MET A 125 -2.98 5.29 1.04
N ARG A 126 -3.91 4.49 0.52
CA ARG A 126 -4.51 4.66 -0.81
C ARG A 126 -5.99 4.93 -0.65
N MET A 127 -6.51 5.86 -1.43
CA MET A 127 -7.91 6.25 -1.39
C MET A 127 -8.50 6.33 -2.78
N THR A 128 -9.74 5.87 -2.90
CA THR A 128 -10.58 6.04 -4.08
C THR A 128 -11.86 6.76 -3.68
N GLU A 129 -12.18 7.80 -4.43
CA GLU A 129 -13.34 8.66 -4.22
C GLU A 129 -14.13 8.73 -5.52
N THR A 130 -15.45 8.63 -5.42
CA THR A 130 -16.37 8.78 -6.54
C THR A 130 -17.27 9.98 -6.29
N TYR A 131 -17.39 10.81 -7.32
CA TYR A 131 -18.12 12.07 -7.29
C TYR A 131 -19.19 12.09 -8.37
N VAL A 132 -20.25 12.85 -8.10
CA VAL A 132 -21.25 13.26 -9.10
C VAL A 132 -21.33 14.78 -9.13
N LYS A 133 -21.51 15.38 -10.31
CA LYS A 133 -21.73 16.81 -10.47
C LYS A 133 -23.20 17.13 -10.24
N LYS A 134 -23.51 17.93 -9.23
CA LYS A 134 -24.86 18.43 -8.90
C LYS A 134 -24.82 19.94 -8.78
N ASP A 135 -25.69 20.64 -9.51
CA ASP A 135 -25.78 22.11 -9.54
C ASP A 135 -24.41 22.79 -9.74
N GLY A 136 -23.61 22.23 -10.66
CA GLY A 136 -22.26 22.72 -10.98
C GLY A 136 -21.16 22.34 -9.99
N SER A 137 -21.49 21.67 -8.87
CA SER A 137 -20.55 21.28 -7.81
C SER A 137 -20.30 19.78 -7.81
N TRP A 138 -19.05 19.36 -7.57
CA TRP A 138 -18.70 17.95 -7.40
C TRP A 138 -19.00 17.50 -5.96
N ILE A 139 -19.88 16.51 -5.83
CA ILE A 139 -20.34 15.96 -4.56
C ILE A 139 -19.86 14.51 -4.44
N LEU A 140 -19.19 14.20 -3.34
CA LEU A 140 -18.73 12.84 -3.02
C LEU A 140 -19.94 11.94 -2.75
N ILE A 141 -19.97 10.79 -3.42
CA ILE A 141 -21.01 9.76 -3.29
C ILE A 141 -20.47 8.40 -2.85
N ALA A 142 -19.17 8.15 -3.00
CA ALA A 142 -18.53 6.97 -2.43
C ALA A 142 -17.07 7.26 -2.11
N ARG A 143 -16.58 6.67 -1.02
CA ARG A 143 -15.18 6.77 -0.60
C ARG A 143 -14.75 5.46 0.03
N GLN A 144 -13.60 4.96 -0.41
CA GLN A 144 -12.90 3.85 0.20
C GLN A 144 -11.44 4.22 0.41
N TRP A 145 -10.88 3.79 1.53
CA TRP A 145 -9.44 3.89 1.77
C TRP A 145 -8.91 2.60 2.38
N ALA A 146 -7.63 2.34 2.14
CA ALA A 146 -6.94 1.18 2.69
C ALA A 146 -5.49 1.56 3.00
N LYS A 147 -4.90 0.87 3.97
CA LYS A 147 -3.46 0.90 4.21
C LYS A 147 -2.76 0.21 3.06
N ILE A 148 -1.73 0.85 2.54
CA ILE A 148 -0.76 0.22 1.65
C ILE A 148 0.17 -0.58 2.56
N PRO A 149 0.39 -1.88 2.29
CA PRO A 149 1.37 -2.68 3.03
C PRO A 149 2.73 -1.98 2.98
N THR A 150 3.14 -1.44 4.13
CA THR A 150 4.42 -0.74 4.26
C THR A 150 4.97 -1.04 5.65
N SER A 151 6.07 -1.77 5.71
CA SER A 151 6.72 -2.08 6.97
C SER A 151 7.58 -0.89 7.42
N PHE A 152 7.25 -0.37 8.61
CA PHE A 152 8.04 0.63 9.34
C PHE A 152 8.99 -0.01 10.36
N ARG A 153 9.16 -1.33 10.35
CA ARG A 153 10.12 -2.02 11.22
C ARG A 153 11.54 -1.49 10.94
N LYS A 154 12.34 -1.40 11.99
CA LYS A 154 13.76 -1.01 11.88
C LYS A 154 14.61 -2.27 11.74
N PRO A 155 15.49 -2.37 10.73
CA PRO A 155 16.39 -3.50 10.64
C PRO A 155 17.34 -3.53 11.84
N VAL A 156 17.71 -4.73 12.27
CA VAL A 156 18.68 -4.95 13.36
C VAL A 156 20.04 -5.35 12.80
N THR A 157 21.12 -5.09 13.53
CA THR A 157 22.45 -5.58 13.16
C THR A 157 22.53 -7.10 13.39
N THR A 158 23.04 -7.83 12.40
CA THR A 158 23.22 -9.29 12.42
C THR A 158 24.62 -9.67 11.92
N ASP A 159 25.01 -10.93 12.14
CA ASP A 159 26.20 -11.49 11.49
C ASP A 159 25.91 -11.75 10.01
N THR A 160 26.46 -10.93 9.13
CA THR A 160 26.26 -11.08 7.67
C THR A 160 27.05 -12.25 7.09
N GLY A 161 27.98 -12.85 7.83
CA GLY A 161 28.75 -14.03 7.41
C GLY A 161 27.88 -15.26 7.14
N ILE A 162 26.68 -15.32 7.74
CA ILE A 162 25.72 -16.41 7.56
C ILE A 162 24.82 -16.23 6.32
N TYR A 163 24.82 -15.04 5.69
CA TYR A 163 23.87 -14.73 4.61
C TYR A 163 24.03 -15.62 3.39
N LYS A 164 25.25 -16.10 3.13
CA LYS A 164 25.53 -17.06 2.06
C LYS A 164 24.70 -18.36 2.20
N ASP A 165 24.30 -18.74 3.41
CA ASP A 165 23.51 -19.95 3.65
C ASP A 165 22.08 -19.81 3.10
N TYR A 166 21.57 -18.58 3.05
CA TYR A 166 20.22 -18.27 2.58
C TYR A 166 20.14 -18.11 1.05
N VAL A 167 21.27 -17.93 0.36
CA VAL A 167 21.30 -17.80 -1.10
C VAL A 167 20.81 -19.09 -1.75
N GLY A 168 19.94 -18.97 -2.75
CA GLY A 168 19.38 -20.10 -3.49
C GLY A 168 17.98 -19.78 -4.03
N GLN A 169 17.32 -20.81 -4.56
CA GLN A 169 15.96 -20.75 -5.05
C GLN A 169 15.00 -21.39 -4.05
N TYR A 170 13.82 -20.79 -3.94
CA TYR A 170 12.80 -21.10 -2.97
C TYR A 170 11.45 -21.30 -3.67
N GLU A 171 10.87 -22.48 -3.52
CA GLU A 171 9.59 -22.86 -4.14
C GLU A 171 8.44 -22.48 -3.21
N TRP A 172 7.63 -21.52 -3.64
CA TRP A 172 6.39 -21.09 -2.97
C TRP A 172 5.21 -21.98 -3.34
N ARG A 173 5.12 -22.34 -4.62
CA ARG A 173 4.13 -23.27 -5.15
C ARG A 173 4.82 -24.20 -6.14
N PRO A 174 4.43 -25.49 -6.17
CA PRO A 174 5.00 -26.42 -7.15
C PRO A 174 4.84 -25.89 -8.58
N LEU A 175 5.86 -26.17 -9.42
CA LEU A 175 5.95 -25.92 -10.87
C LEU A 175 6.54 -24.57 -11.27
N ASP A 176 5.97 -23.43 -10.87
CA ASP A 176 6.27 -22.14 -11.51
C ASP A 176 6.37 -20.92 -10.58
N ASP A 177 6.20 -21.07 -9.26
CA ASP A 177 6.33 -19.97 -8.30
C ASP A 177 7.64 -20.10 -7.51
N VAL A 178 8.71 -19.59 -8.10
CA VAL A 178 10.08 -19.67 -7.58
C VAL A 178 10.63 -18.28 -7.30
N GLU A 179 11.02 -18.09 -6.04
CA GLU A 179 11.75 -16.94 -5.55
C GLU A 179 13.26 -17.22 -5.63
N THR A 180 14.05 -16.21 -5.99
CA THR A 180 15.51 -16.25 -5.95
C THR A 180 16.01 -15.33 -4.86
N ILE A 181 16.76 -15.89 -3.90
CA ILE A 181 17.48 -15.14 -2.87
C ILE A 181 18.94 -15.03 -3.28
N SER A 182 19.44 -13.79 -3.34
CA SER A 182 20.81 -13.48 -3.75
C SER A 182 21.52 -12.59 -2.73
N LEU A 183 22.85 -12.68 -2.72
CA LEU A 183 23.71 -11.84 -1.88
C LEU A 183 24.43 -10.82 -2.77
N LYS A 184 24.17 -9.53 -2.54
CA LYS A 184 24.80 -8.43 -3.27
C LYS A 184 25.14 -7.30 -2.31
N ASP A 185 26.39 -6.81 -2.38
CA ASP A 185 26.89 -5.72 -1.54
C ASP A 185 26.71 -5.97 -0.03
N GLY A 186 26.86 -7.23 0.39
CA GLY A 186 26.69 -7.65 1.80
C GLY A 186 25.24 -7.71 2.29
N LYS A 187 24.26 -7.58 1.37
CA LYS A 187 22.83 -7.59 1.67
C LYS A 187 22.13 -8.74 0.96
N LEU A 188 21.09 -9.26 1.58
CA LEU A 188 20.21 -10.24 0.95
C LEU A 188 19.15 -9.52 0.13
N TRP A 189 18.92 -10.05 -1.06
CA TRP A 189 17.89 -9.59 -1.98
C TRP A 189 17.00 -10.75 -2.35
N THR A 190 15.70 -10.52 -2.41
CA THR A 190 14.71 -11.45 -2.95
C THR A 190 14.16 -10.93 -4.26
N GLN A 191 13.82 -11.86 -5.15
CA GLN A 191 13.16 -11.59 -6.41
C GLN A 191 12.29 -12.77 -6.80
N SER A 192 11.01 -12.52 -7.09
CA SER A 192 10.09 -13.51 -7.66
C SER A 192 9.87 -13.21 -9.14
N GLY A 193 10.08 -14.21 -10.00
CA GLY A 193 9.94 -14.04 -11.45
C GLY A 193 10.71 -12.83 -12.00
N ASP A 194 10.00 -11.97 -12.74
CA ASP A 194 10.54 -10.76 -13.37
C ASP A 194 10.33 -9.48 -12.51
N ASP A 195 9.89 -9.63 -11.26
CA ASP A 195 9.66 -8.49 -10.37
C ASP A 195 10.96 -7.74 -10.05
N ALA A 196 10.85 -6.49 -9.60
CA ALA A 196 12.00 -5.75 -9.12
C ALA A 196 12.55 -6.40 -7.83
N PRO A 197 13.88 -6.57 -7.69
CA PRO A 197 14.44 -7.18 -6.49
C PRO A 197 14.26 -6.28 -5.27
N GLU A 198 13.94 -6.89 -4.14
CA GLU A 198 13.75 -6.22 -2.85
C GLU A 198 14.79 -6.66 -1.83
N GLU A 199 15.19 -5.77 -0.93
CA GLU A 199 16.14 -6.11 0.13
C GLU A 199 15.44 -6.86 1.27
N PHE A 200 15.94 -8.04 1.63
CA PHE A 200 15.58 -8.69 2.88
C PHE A 200 16.24 -7.97 4.04
N LEU A 201 15.44 -7.24 4.81
CA LEU A 201 15.88 -6.49 5.97
C LEU A 201 15.87 -7.37 7.23
N PRO A 202 16.94 -7.42 8.02
CA PRO A 202 17.02 -8.31 9.18
C PRO A 202 16.17 -7.85 10.37
N LEU A 203 15.45 -8.78 10.99
CA LEU A 203 14.87 -8.68 12.35
C LEU A 203 15.58 -9.59 13.37
N GLY A 204 16.47 -10.45 12.89
CA GLY A 204 17.32 -11.35 13.66
C GLY A 204 18.19 -12.17 12.70
N ASN A 205 18.97 -13.12 13.22
CA ASN A 205 19.91 -13.89 12.40
C ASN A 205 19.21 -14.71 11.30
N ASP A 206 18.05 -15.30 11.62
CA ASP A 206 17.26 -16.13 10.69
C ASP A 206 15.89 -15.50 10.38
N THR A 207 15.65 -14.21 10.67
CA THR A 207 14.34 -13.58 10.46
C THR A 207 14.47 -12.25 9.75
N PHE A 208 13.68 -12.07 8.71
CA PHE A 208 13.74 -10.92 7.80
C PHE A 208 12.34 -10.38 7.50
N PHE A 209 12.28 -9.18 6.92
CA PHE A 209 11.06 -8.56 6.41
C PHE A 209 11.37 -7.73 5.16
N LEU A 210 10.34 -7.43 4.38
CA LEU A 210 10.41 -6.49 3.25
C LEU A 210 9.73 -5.17 3.59
N ARG A 211 10.03 -4.11 2.85
CA ARG A 211 9.38 -2.80 3.07
C ARG A 211 7.96 -2.74 2.53
N THR A 212 7.65 -3.53 1.50
CA THR A 212 6.43 -3.47 0.69
C THR A 212 5.31 -4.40 1.17
N GLU A 213 5.55 -5.14 2.26
CA GLU A 213 4.60 -6.05 2.87
C GLU A 213 4.72 -6.01 4.41
N LEU A 214 3.77 -6.66 5.10
CA LEU A 214 3.69 -6.63 6.56
C LEU A 214 4.14 -7.94 7.22
N GLY A 215 4.37 -9.00 6.43
CA GLY A 215 4.82 -10.29 6.90
C GLY A 215 6.27 -10.33 7.37
N THR A 216 6.71 -11.52 7.77
CA THR A 216 8.11 -11.83 8.12
C THR A 216 8.53 -13.17 7.56
N ASN A 217 9.81 -13.31 7.23
CA ASN A 217 10.41 -14.49 6.62
C ASN A 217 11.39 -15.09 7.62
N LYS A 218 11.06 -16.26 8.18
CA LYS A 218 11.89 -16.96 9.17
C LYS A 218 12.54 -18.20 8.57
N PHE A 219 13.84 -18.15 8.32
CA PHE A 219 14.60 -19.27 7.77
C PHE A 219 14.63 -20.46 8.72
N LEU A 220 14.55 -21.64 8.11
CA LEU A 220 14.52 -22.94 8.79
C LEU A 220 15.79 -23.70 8.46
N ARG A 221 16.38 -24.31 9.48
CA ARG A 221 17.58 -25.13 9.36
C ARG A 221 17.31 -26.57 9.79
N ASP A 222 17.96 -27.53 9.15
CA ASP A 222 17.95 -28.93 9.57
C ASP A 222 18.86 -29.16 10.79
N ALA A 223 18.93 -30.41 11.27
CA ALA A 223 19.77 -30.80 12.40
C ALA A 223 21.28 -30.62 12.16
N HIS A 224 21.70 -30.46 10.90
CA HIS A 224 23.10 -30.22 10.50
C HIS A 224 23.38 -28.72 10.27
N GLY A 225 22.38 -27.85 10.47
CA GLY A 225 22.49 -26.41 10.29
C GLY A 225 22.26 -25.92 8.86
N HIS A 226 21.90 -26.80 7.92
CA HIS A 226 21.64 -26.41 6.52
C HIS A 226 20.26 -25.76 6.40
N VAL A 227 20.18 -24.66 5.66
CA VAL A 227 18.92 -23.98 5.37
C VAL A 227 18.07 -24.86 4.45
N THR A 228 16.85 -25.17 4.88
CA THR A 228 15.91 -26.03 4.15
C THR A 228 14.74 -25.27 3.52
N GLY A 229 14.57 -24.01 3.89
CA GLY A 229 13.44 -23.18 3.51
C GLY A 229 13.24 -22.04 4.49
N TYR A 230 12.06 -21.44 4.47
CA TYR A 230 11.61 -20.49 5.48
C TYR A 230 10.10 -20.58 5.68
N THR A 231 9.63 -20.06 6.82
CA THR A 231 8.20 -19.78 7.03
C THR A 231 7.96 -18.30 6.78
N TYR A 232 7.09 -17.98 5.82
CA TYR A 232 6.48 -16.66 5.72
C TYR A 232 5.32 -16.60 6.71
N GLN A 233 5.30 -15.60 7.59
CA GLN A 233 4.20 -15.33 8.51
C GLN A 233 3.55 -14.01 8.12
N ASP A 234 2.29 -14.05 7.72
CA ASP A 234 1.50 -12.88 7.36
C ASP A 234 1.01 -12.12 8.60
N ALA A 235 0.63 -10.86 8.43
CA ALA A 235 0.17 -9.98 9.51
C ALA A 235 -1.13 -10.45 10.17
N ASP A 236 -1.92 -11.31 9.52
CA ASP A 236 -3.13 -11.91 10.08
C ASP A 236 -2.88 -13.24 10.82
N GLY A 237 -1.62 -13.67 10.90
CA GLY A 237 -1.19 -14.87 11.61
C GLY A 237 -1.19 -16.14 10.77
N GLN A 238 -1.53 -16.06 9.47
CA GLN A 238 -1.36 -17.18 8.55
C GLN A 238 0.11 -17.42 8.24
N GLU A 239 0.42 -18.68 7.90
CA GLU A 239 1.79 -19.11 7.60
C GLU A 239 1.85 -19.81 6.23
N VAL A 240 2.94 -19.56 5.51
CA VAL A 240 3.31 -20.29 4.28
C VAL A 240 4.70 -20.88 4.49
N HIS A 241 4.84 -22.18 4.24
CA HIS A 241 6.13 -22.86 4.33
C HIS A 241 6.75 -22.96 2.94
N VAL A 242 7.84 -22.22 2.74
CA VAL A 242 8.54 -22.11 1.47
C VAL A 242 9.78 -23.00 1.51
N LYS A 243 9.98 -23.83 0.49
CA LYS A 243 11.05 -24.84 0.47
C LYS A 243 12.25 -24.36 -0.34
N LYS A 244 13.46 -24.50 0.19
CA LYS A 244 14.70 -24.30 -0.58
C LYS A 244 14.94 -25.47 -1.53
N ILE A 245 15.26 -25.19 -2.79
CA ILE A 245 15.39 -26.21 -3.84
C ILE A 245 16.79 -26.34 -4.45
N ASN A 246 17.75 -25.46 -4.12
CA ASN A 246 19.17 -25.59 -4.46
C ASN A 246 20.11 -24.84 -3.52
#